data_AF-A0A2H0VNY8-F1
#
_entry.id   AF-A0A2H0VNY8-F1
#
_cell.length_a   1.000
_cell.length_b   1.000
_cell.length_c   1.000
_cell.angle_alpha   90.00
_cell.angle_beta   90.00
_cell.angle_gamma   90.00
#
_symmetry.space_group_name_H-M   'P 1'
#
loop_
_entity.id
_entity.type
_entity.pdbx_description
1 polymer ?
#
loop_
_entity_poly.entity_id
_entity_poly.type
_entity_poly.pdbx_seq_one_letter_code
_entity_poly.pdbx_strand_id
1 'polypeptide(L)'
;MEEHKEARFIVDTLTKHGYVAYYAGGWVRDFLLQKPSDDIDIATSASPETIQRLFKRTVPIGISFGIILVIIDDKQYEVATFREDIEYKDGRRPTKIAFSTAEQDAQRRDFTINGMFYDPLKDMVIDFVDGKKDLEKKLIKAIGNPHARIKEDRLRMIRAVRLACRFSFAIDPDLKDAIYKHAKELFPAVAIERVVQEFSKMTMYPSFSKAMLAMHELKLLEVIFPKLQDVDLKTLEDRLKTMENFPRNSPLIVYVNELFDNNSMDEAIALCEYLKLSNQEIKFIKFLYEAKQLHQNLQTEDCSWALFYANSLSDLCLHIIGAKVPAPQRVEFFQHHEQRKKELTPFIERIEKQTPLVTANDLIDLGIKPSKKLGELLHEAEKISINKRLLDKNAVLKELQKHFSLN
;
A
#
# COMPACT_ATOMS: atom_id res chain seq x y z
N MET A 1 -15.64 27.27 2.90
CA MET A 1 -16.81 26.48 2.43
C MET A 1 -17.04 26.53 0.92
N GLU A 2 -16.21 27.25 0.14
CA GLU A 2 -16.32 27.27 -1.32
C GLU A 2 -15.75 26.02 -2.02
N GLU A 3 -15.16 25.11 -1.23
CA GLU A 3 -14.28 24.02 -1.66
C GLU A 3 -15.02 22.75 -2.13
N HIS A 4 -16.34 22.65 -1.94
CA HIS A 4 -17.12 21.46 -2.30
C HIS A 4 -18.49 21.82 -2.91
N LYS A 5 -18.48 22.71 -3.92
CA LYS A 5 -19.72 23.18 -4.58
C LYS A 5 -20.52 22.05 -5.20
N GLU A 6 -19.84 21.08 -5.80
CA GLU A 6 -20.44 19.96 -6.52
C GLU A 6 -21.13 18.98 -5.55
N ALA A 7 -20.47 18.63 -4.45
CA ALA A 7 -21.07 17.81 -3.39
C ALA A 7 -22.27 18.52 -2.74
N ARG A 8 -22.16 19.83 -2.51
CA ARG A 8 -23.25 20.64 -1.95
C ARG A 8 -24.43 20.71 -2.91
N PHE A 9 -24.16 20.81 -4.21
CA PHE A 9 -25.18 20.78 -5.25
C PHE A 9 -25.95 19.46 -5.27
N ILE A 10 -25.26 18.32 -5.07
CA ILE A 10 -25.92 17.01 -4.97
C ILE A 10 -26.88 16.99 -3.77
N VAL A 11 -26.41 17.41 -2.59
CA VAL A 11 -27.25 17.48 -1.38
C VAL A 11 -28.43 18.42 -1.55
N ASP A 12 -28.20 19.64 -2.04
CA ASP A 12 -29.24 20.65 -2.31
C ASP A 12 -30.30 20.13 -3.29
N THR A 13 -29.87 19.45 -4.37
CA THR A 13 -30.77 18.86 -5.35
C THR A 13 -31.67 17.80 -4.72
N LEU A 14 -31.11 16.89 -3.93
CA LEU A 14 -31.88 15.84 -3.25
C LEU A 14 -32.86 16.43 -2.24
N THR A 15 -32.43 17.43 -1.46
CA THR A 15 -33.27 18.12 -0.47
C THR A 15 -34.43 18.87 -1.11
N LYS A 16 -34.20 19.56 -2.24
CA LYS A 16 -35.27 20.24 -3.00
C LYS A 16 -36.34 19.30 -3.52
N HIS A 17 -36.01 18.02 -3.73
CA HIS A 17 -36.95 16.98 -4.15
C HIS A 17 -37.55 16.19 -2.98
N GLY A 18 -37.37 16.67 -1.73
CA GLY A 18 -38.00 16.08 -0.54
C GLY A 18 -37.22 14.93 0.10
N TYR A 19 -35.96 14.70 -0.31
CA TYR A 19 -35.12 13.65 0.27
C TYR A 19 -34.14 14.22 1.28
N VAL A 20 -33.85 13.45 2.33
CA VAL A 20 -32.77 13.77 3.27
C VAL A 20 -31.44 13.41 2.59
N ALA A 21 -30.43 14.28 2.67
CA ALA A 21 -29.10 13.99 2.15
C ALA A 21 -28.03 14.71 2.98
N TYR A 22 -26.96 14.00 3.33
CA TYR A 22 -25.87 14.51 4.15
C TYR A 22 -24.52 14.04 3.62
N TYR A 23 -23.45 14.78 3.95
CA TYR A 23 -22.11 14.21 3.89
C TYR A 23 -21.94 13.19 5.02
N ALA A 24 -21.22 12.11 4.76
CA ALA A 24 -21.15 10.97 5.66
C ALA A 24 -19.71 10.43 5.82
N GLY A 25 -19.54 9.56 6.81
CA GLY A 25 -18.36 8.69 6.89
C GLY A 25 -17.07 9.39 7.26
N GLY A 26 -15.98 9.03 6.58
CA GLY A 26 -14.63 9.45 6.93
C GLY A 26 -14.38 10.95 6.78
N TRP A 27 -15.09 11.59 5.86
CA TRP A 27 -14.96 13.03 5.62
C TRP A 27 -15.39 13.85 6.84
N VAL A 28 -16.52 13.52 7.47
CA VAL A 28 -17.05 14.26 8.62
C VAL A 28 -16.08 14.26 9.80
N ARG A 29 -15.46 13.09 10.05
CA ARG A 29 -14.40 12.94 11.05
C ARG A 29 -13.19 13.81 10.72
N ASP A 30 -12.72 13.75 9.48
CA ASP A 30 -11.52 14.46 9.05
C ASP A 30 -11.74 15.99 9.08
N PHE A 31 -12.94 16.44 8.67
CA PHE A 31 -13.42 17.81 8.81
C PHE A 31 -13.36 18.30 10.25
N LEU A 32 -13.90 17.53 11.20
CA LEU A 32 -13.86 17.86 12.63
C LEU A 32 -12.45 17.87 13.22
N LEU A 33 -11.55 17.05 12.68
CA LEU A 33 -10.12 17.03 13.06
C LEU A 33 -9.29 18.10 12.34
N GLN A 34 -9.91 18.94 11.49
CA GLN A 34 -9.23 19.93 10.65
C GLN A 34 -8.12 19.28 9.80
N LYS A 35 -8.39 18.08 9.27
CA LYS A 35 -7.51 17.35 8.36
C LYS A 35 -8.04 17.49 6.92
N PRO A 36 -7.14 17.59 5.93
CA PRO A 36 -7.56 17.59 4.54
C PRO A 36 -8.25 16.27 4.19
N SER A 37 -9.38 16.35 3.48
CA SER A 37 -10.16 15.22 3.03
C SER A 37 -10.97 15.64 1.81
N ASP A 38 -10.69 15.01 0.66
CA ASP A 38 -11.36 15.32 -0.61
C ASP A 38 -12.42 14.25 -0.97
N ASP A 39 -12.41 13.11 -0.28
CA ASP A 39 -13.31 11.99 -0.51
C ASP A 39 -14.62 12.20 0.29
N ILE A 40 -15.57 12.95 -0.29
CA ILE A 40 -16.91 13.14 0.28
C ILE A 40 -17.85 12.02 -0.16
N ASP A 41 -18.26 11.19 0.79
CA ASP A 41 -19.38 10.29 0.64
C ASP A 41 -20.69 11.02 0.99
N ILE A 42 -21.74 10.81 0.20
CA ILE A 42 -23.07 11.37 0.43
C ILE A 42 -24.04 10.24 0.78
N ALA A 43 -24.76 10.38 1.88
CA ALA A 43 -25.79 9.44 2.29
C ALA A 43 -27.18 10.09 2.20
N THR A 44 -28.17 9.39 1.65
CA THR A 44 -29.49 9.97 1.34
C THR A 44 -30.66 9.01 1.54
N SER A 45 -31.86 9.53 1.80
CA SER A 45 -33.09 8.72 1.78
C SER A 45 -33.61 8.43 0.37
N ALA A 46 -33.00 8.99 -0.68
CA ALA A 46 -33.37 8.71 -2.06
C ALA A 46 -32.93 7.31 -2.51
N SER A 47 -33.79 6.60 -3.24
CA SER A 47 -33.46 5.30 -3.83
C SER A 47 -32.44 5.44 -4.97
N PRO A 48 -31.69 4.37 -5.33
CA PRO A 48 -30.77 4.40 -6.46
C PRO A 48 -31.42 4.87 -7.77
N GLU A 49 -32.65 4.43 -8.06
CA GLU A 49 -33.40 4.83 -9.25
C GLU A 49 -33.75 6.32 -9.23
N THR A 50 -34.08 6.83 -8.04
CA THR A 50 -34.33 8.26 -7.85
C THR A 50 -33.07 9.07 -8.10
N ILE A 51 -31.92 8.65 -7.56
CA ILE A 51 -30.63 9.30 -7.77
C ILE A 51 -30.31 9.34 -9.27
N GLN A 52 -30.44 8.22 -9.98
CA GLN A 52 -30.19 8.15 -11.43
C GLN A 52 -31.13 9.03 -12.25
N ARG A 53 -32.38 9.23 -11.80
CA ARG A 53 -33.34 10.12 -12.47
C ARG A 53 -33.01 11.60 -12.23
N LEU A 54 -32.50 11.95 -11.07
CA LEU A 54 -32.22 13.34 -10.69
C LEU A 54 -30.89 13.87 -11.26
N PHE A 55 -29.92 13.00 -11.54
CA PHE A 55 -28.61 13.38 -12.03
C PHE A 55 -28.31 12.84 -13.42
N LYS A 56 -27.75 13.69 -14.30
CA LYS A 56 -27.51 13.35 -15.72
C LYS A 56 -26.44 12.28 -15.93
N ARG A 57 -25.35 12.33 -15.17
CA ARG A 57 -24.21 11.41 -15.29
C ARG A 57 -24.09 10.60 -14.01
N THR A 58 -24.49 9.33 -14.07
CA THR A 58 -24.39 8.41 -12.95
C THR A 58 -23.85 7.05 -13.36
N VAL A 59 -23.07 6.41 -12.49
CA VAL A 59 -22.58 5.05 -12.70
C VAL A 59 -22.97 4.17 -11.51
N PRO A 60 -23.74 3.09 -11.71
CA PRO A 60 -24.02 2.14 -10.64
C PRO A 60 -22.78 1.29 -10.34
N ILE A 61 -22.17 1.48 -9.16
CA ILE A 61 -20.99 0.70 -8.71
C ILE A 61 -21.32 -0.31 -7.61
N GLY A 62 -22.55 -0.31 -7.10
CA GLY A 62 -22.98 -1.20 -6.05
C GLY A 62 -24.48 -1.15 -5.83
N ILE A 63 -25.29 -1.39 -6.88
CA ILE A 63 -26.76 -1.37 -6.79
C ILE A 63 -27.26 -2.26 -5.65
N SER A 64 -26.68 -3.46 -5.49
CA SER A 64 -27.02 -4.37 -4.39
C SER A 64 -26.80 -3.76 -2.99
N PHE A 65 -25.99 -2.71 -2.90
CA PHE A 65 -25.65 -1.97 -1.68
C PHE A 65 -26.26 -0.56 -1.64
N GLY A 66 -27.05 -0.18 -2.66
CA GLY A 66 -27.66 1.14 -2.77
C GLY A 66 -26.68 2.27 -3.09
N ILE A 67 -25.55 1.99 -3.75
CA ILE A 67 -24.50 2.98 -4.06
C ILE A 67 -24.50 3.33 -5.55
N ILE A 68 -24.62 4.63 -5.84
CA ILE A 68 -24.52 5.23 -7.17
C ILE A 68 -23.40 6.28 -7.17
N LEU A 69 -22.47 6.20 -8.13
CA LEU A 69 -21.57 7.31 -8.40
C LEU A 69 -22.33 8.41 -9.15
N VAL A 70 -22.30 9.63 -8.64
CA VAL A 70 -22.80 10.82 -9.32
C VAL A 70 -21.61 11.64 -9.80
N ILE A 71 -21.62 12.03 -11.07
CA ILE A 71 -20.52 12.76 -11.71
C ILE A 71 -20.95 14.20 -12.02
N ILE A 72 -20.30 15.18 -11.40
CA ILE A 72 -20.51 16.61 -11.59
C ILE A 72 -19.17 17.24 -11.93
N ASP A 73 -19.07 17.95 -13.06
CA ASP A 73 -17.84 18.61 -13.53
C ASP A 73 -16.60 17.70 -13.49
N ASP A 74 -16.78 16.45 -13.93
CA ASP A 74 -15.79 15.35 -13.96
C ASP A 74 -15.26 14.89 -12.60
N LYS A 75 -15.81 15.41 -11.49
CA LYS A 75 -15.63 14.86 -10.14
C LYS A 75 -16.67 13.79 -9.84
N GLN A 76 -16.26 12.74 -9.13
CA GLN A 76 -17.10 11.61 -8.78
C GLN A 76 -17.42 11.63 -7.29
N TYR A 77 -18.69 11.39 -6.95
CA TYR A 77 -19.17 11.30 -5.58
C TYR A 77 -19.94 10.01 -5.36
N GLU A 78 -19.62 9.26 -4.31
CA GLU A 78 -20.39 8.10 -3.89
C GLU A 78 -21.67 8.59 -3.18
N VAL A 79 -22.83 8.34 -3.79
CA VAL A 79 -24.14 8.63 -3.21
C VAL A 79 -24.80 7.31 -2.82
N ALA A 80 -24.94 7.08 -1.53
CA ALA A 80 -25.47 5.86 -0.95
C ALA A 80 -26.85 6.10 -0.31
N THR A 81 -27.82 5.23 -0.60
CA THR A 81 -29.10 5.25 0.09
C THR A 81 -28.93 4.79 1.54
N PHE A 82 -29.58 5.48 2.49
CA PHE A 82 -29.66 5.04 3.88
C PHE A 82 -30.23 3.64 3.95
N ARG A 83 -29.55 2.78 4.70
CA ARG A 83 -29.95 1.40 4.77
C ARG A 83 -29.77 0.77 6.12
N GLU A 84 -30.54 -0.28 6.33
CA GLU A 84 -30.39 -1.25 7.41
C GLU A 84 -29.94 -2.58 6.79
N ASP A 85 -28.92 -3.17 7.38
CA ASP A 85 -28.35 -4.44 6.95
C ASP A 85 -29.07 -5.57 7.72
N ILE A 86 -29.97 -6.29 7.04
CA ILE A 86 -30.76 -7.39 7.61
C ILE A 86 -29.99 -8.69 7.41
N GLU A 87 -29.62 -9.32 8.53
CA GLU A 87 -28.93 -10.61 8.65
C GLU A 87 -27.62 -10.73 7.84
N TYR A 88 -26.50 -11.09 8.47
CA TYR A 88 -25.24 -11.25 7.74
C TYR A 88 -24.99 -12.70 7.35
N LYS A 89 -24.78 -12.96 6.06
CA LYS A 89 -24.19 -14.21 5.56
C LYS A 89 -22.66 -14.11 5.55
N ASP A 90 -22.03 -15.18 6.01
CA ASP A 90 -20.58 -15.43 5.97
C ASP A 90 -19.72 -14.32 6.56
N GLY A 91 -20.29 -13.49 7.45
CA GLY A 91 -19.54 -12.44 8.13
C GLY A 91 -19.10 -11.29 7.25
N ARG A 92 -19.89 -10.95 6.22
CA ARG A 92 -19.66 -9.73 5.43
C ARG A 92 -20.92 -9.17 4.77
N ARG A 93 -21.70 -10.02 4.10
CA ARG A 93 -22.76 -9.56 3.20
C ARG A 93 -24.10 -9.69 3.89
N PRO A 94 -24.87 -8.60 4.05
CA PRO A 94 -26.24 -8.75 4.48
C PRO A 94 -27.03 -9.58 3.46
N THR A 95 -27.93 -10.44 3.93
CA THR A 95 -28.81 -11.24 3.07
C THR A 95 -29.90 -10.37 2.47
N LYS A 96 -30.28 -9.29 3.17
CA LYS A 96 -31.25 -8.32 2.71
C LYS A 96 -30.87 -6.92 3.19
N ILE A 97 -31.19 -5.94 2.36
CA ILE A 97 -31.05 -4.52 2.70
C ILE A 97 -32.45 -3.91 2.72
N ALA A 98 -32.74 -3.11 3.73
CA ALA A 98 -33.96 -2.30 3.81
C ALA A 98 -33.60 -0.81 3.81
N PHE A 99 -34.39 0.00 3.12
CA PHE A 99 -34.25 1.45 3.19
C PHE A 99 -34.60 1.93 4.59
N SER A 100 -33.79 2.85 5.12
CA SER A 100 -33.83 3.22 6.53
C SER A 100 -33.70 4.74 6.75
N THR A 101 -33.74 5.16 8.02
CA THR A 101 -33.44 6.54 8.41
C THR A 101 -31.93 6.77 8.52
N ALA A 102 -31.51 8.04 8.58
CA ALA A 102 -30.12 8.39 8.83
C ALA A 102 -29.60 7.82 10.16
N GLU A 103 -30.43 7.82 11.20
CA GLU A 103 -30.08 7.24 12.50
C GLU A 103 -29.80 5.73 12.41
N GLN A 104 -30.68 4.98 11.74
CA GLN A 104 -30.48 3.55 11.52
C GLN A 104 -29.24 3.27 10.65
N ASP A 105 -28.97 4.11 9.64
CA ASP A 105 -27.75 4.02 8.85
C ASP A 105 -26.48 4.30 9.68
N ALA A 106 -26.53 5.22 10.64
CA ALA A 106 -25.42 5.44 11.57
C ALA A 106 -25.17 4.21 12.44
N GLN A 107 -26.22 3.58 12.98
CA GLN A 107 -26.09 2.45 13.91
C GLN A 107 -25.43 1.21 13.29
N ARG A 108 -25.53 1.01 11.98
CA ARG A 108 -24.89 -0.13 11.30
C ARG A 108 -23.40 0.08 10.96
N ARG A 109 -22.86 1.30 11.11
CA ARG A 109 -21.47 1.62 10.75
C ARG A 109 -20.47 0.98 11.72
N ASP A 110 -19.20 1.05 11.36
CA ASP A 110 -18.14 0.33 12.08
C ASP A 110 -17.77 1.01 13.41
N PHE A 111 -17.46 2.30 13.39
CA PHE A 111 -16.96 3.05 14.55
C PHE A 111 -17.73 4.36 14.73
N THR A 112 -17.90 4.79 15.98
CA THR A 112 -18.64 6.00 16.37
C THR A 112 -18.13 7.23 15.62
N ILE A 113 -16.81 7.38 15.53
CA ILE A 113 -16.15 8.46 14.78
C ILE A 113 -16.43 8.47 13.27
N ASN A 114 -16.89 7.36 12.70
CA ASN A 114 -17.28 7.25 11.28
C ASN A 114 -18.80 7.20 11.08
N GLY A 115 -19.56 7.23 12.18
CA GLY A 115 -21.02 7.15 12.21
C GLY A 115 -21.73 8.50 12.22
N MET A 116 -20.99 9.59 11.99
CA MET A 116 -21.53 10.95 11.97
C MET A 116 -21.91 11.40 10.55
N PHE A 117 -22.78 12.40 10.48
CA PHE A 117 -23.17 13.09 9.25
C PHE A 117 -22.94 14.59 9.37
N TYR A 118 -22.81 15.26 8.23
CA TYR A 118 -22.76 16.72 8.15
C TYR A 118 -23.77 17.22 7.13
N ASP A 119 -24.62 18.16 7.56
CA ASP A 119 -25.58 18.86 6.71
C ASP A 119 -24.92 20.14 6.17
N PRO A 120 -24.48 20.17 4.89
CA PRO A 120 -23.84 21.35 4.32
C PRO A 120 -24.81 22.52 4.11
N LEU A 121 -26.12 22.29 4.08
CA LEU A 121 -27.12 23.35 3.89
C LEU A 121 -27.36 24.12 5.18
N LYS A 122 -27.30 23.42 6.33
CA LYS A 122 -27.46 24.02 7.67
C LYS A 122 -26.15 24.27 8.41
N ASP A 123 -25.03 23.85 7.83
CA ASP A 123 -23.70 23.91 8.44
C ASP A 123 -23.67 23.25 9.84
N MET A 124 -24.15 22.01 9.91
CA MET A 124 -24.35 21.31 11.19
C MET A 124 -23.92 19.85 11.12
N VAL A 125 -23.16 19.40 12.13
CA VAL A 125 -22.84 17.99 12.32
C VAL A 125 -23.94 17.30 13.13
N ILE A 126 -24.47 16.23 12.55
CA ILE A 126 -25.48 15.33 13.12
C ILE A 126 -24.77 14.08 13.65
N ASP A 127 -24.97 13.78 14.93
CA ASP A 127 -24.31 12.67 15.62
C ASP A 127 -25.34 11.87 16.43
N PHE A 128 -25.59 10.63 16.00
CA PHE A 128 -26.52 9.70 16.65
C PHE A 128 -25.82 8.65 17.51
N VAL A 129 -24.48 8.66 17.54
CA VAL A 129 -23.66 7.53 18.05
C VAL A 129 -22.52 7.98 18.97
N ASP A 130 -22.61 9.21 19.50
CA ASP A 130 -21.59 9.84 20.34
C ASP A 130 -20.20 9.94 19.67
N GLY A 131 -20.15 10.02 18.34
CA GLY A 131 -18.92 10.11 17.56
C GLY A 131 -18.06 11.33 17.91
N LYS A 132 -18.66 12.50 18.18
CA LYS A 132 -17.92 13.71 18.57
C LYS A 132 -17.18 13.51 19.89
N LYS A 133 -17.85 12.91 20.87
CA LYS A 133 -17.30 12.65 22.20
C LYS A 133 -16.13 11.67 22.13
N ASP A 134 -16.23 10.62 21.33
CA ASP A 134 -15.14 9.67 21.15
C ASP A 134 -13.98 10.25 20.33
N LEU A 135 -14.28 11.15 19.37
CA LEU A 135 -13.29 11.91 18.62
C LEU A 135 -12.47 12.83 19.54
N GLU A 136 -13.12 13.55 20.44
CA GLU A 136 -12.47 14.37 21.48
C GLU A 136 -11.58 13.54 22.41
N LYS A 137 -12.03 12.34 22.78
CA LYS A 137 -11.28 11.38 23.59
C LYS A 137 -10.18 10.64 22.83
N LYS A 138 -10.07 10.82 21.51
CA LYS A 138 -9.13 10.10 20.63
C LYS A 138 -9.27 8.58 20.74
N LEU A 139 -10.51 8.09 20.68
CA LEU A 139 -10.86 6.69 20.89
C LEU A 139 -11.48 6.08 19.63
N ILE A 140 -10.98 4.91 19.23
CA ILE A 140 -11.63 4.05 18.24
C ILE A 140 -12.59 3.14 18.99
N LYS A 141 -13.89 3.44 18.89
CA LYS A 141 -14.96 2.70 19.55
C LYS A 141 -15.98 2.18 18.55
N ALA A 142 -16.41 0.93 18.73
CA ALA A 142 -17.42 0.32 17.89
C ALA A 142 -18.82 0.91 18.20
N ILE A 143 -19.68 0.99 17.19
CA ILE A 143 -21.07 1.39 17.40
C ILE A 143 -21.84 0.20 17.96
N GLY A 144 -22.49 0.38 19.12
CA GLY A 144 -23.17 -0.71 19.82
C GLY A 144 -22.22 -1.76 20.39
N ASN A 145 -22.59 -3.06 20.31
CA ASN A 145 -21.79 -4.15 20.87
C ASN A 145 -20.61 -4.55 19.96
N PRO A 146 -19.35 -4.48 20.41
CA PRO A 146 -18.18 -4.74 19.58
C PRO A 146 -18.08 -6.19 19.09
N HIS A 147 -18.49 -7.19 19.89
CA HIS A 147 -18.52 -8.59 19.46
C HIS A 147 -19.51 -8.79 18.31
N ALA A 148 -20.70 -8.20 18.41
CA ALA A 148 -21.69 -8.27 17.33
C ALA A 148 -21.15 -7.57 16.08
N ARG A 149 -20.56 -6.36 16.20
CA ARG A 149 -19.98 -5.63 15.06
C ARG A 149 -18.91 -6.45 14.32
N ILE A 150 -18.03 -7.14 15.04
CA ILE A 150 -16.98 -7.97 14.43
C ILE A 150 -17.56 -9.21 13.73
N LYS A 151 -18.59 -9.83 14.31
CA LYS A 151 -19.28 -10.97 13.69
C LYS A 151 -20.03 -10.61 12.40
N GLU A 152 -20.31 -9.34 12.15
CA GLU A 152 -20.90 -8.90 10.89
C GLU A 152 -19.89 -8.67 9.76
N ASP A 153 -18.75 -8.05 10.07
CA ASP A 153 -17.62 -7.92 9.15
C ASP A 153 -16.32 -8.05 9.96
N ARG A 154 -15.66 -9.22 9.83
CA ARG A 154 -14.40 -9.48 10.54
C ARG A 154 -13.28 -8.53 10.14
N LEU A 155 -13.37 -7.89 8.97
CA LEU A 155 -12.40 -6.88 8.56
C LEU A 155 -12.41 -5.66 9.50
N ARG A 156 -13.49 -5.43 10.26
CA ARG A 156 -13.54 -4.34 11.27
C ARG A 156 -12.42 -4.46 12.29
N MET A 157 -11.91 -5.65 12.58
CA MET A 157 -10.74 -5.83 13.46
C MET A 157 -9.49 -5.14 12.88
N ILE A 158 -9.21 -5.37 11.59
CA ILE A 158 -8.07 -4.73 10.90
C ILE A 158 -8.31 -3.23 10.72
N ARG A 159 -9.55 -2.82 10.38
CA ARG A 159 -9.92 -1.40 10.24
C ARG A 159 -9.73 -0.61 11.53
N ALA A 160 -10.03 -1.22 12.70
CA ALA A 160 -9.82 -0.59 14.00
C ALA A 160 -8.33 -0.26 14.20
N VAL A 161 -7.45 -1.22 13.92
CA VAL A 161 -5.99 -1.02 14.00
C VAL A 161 -5.52 -0.01 12.97
N ARG A 162 -6.03 -0.04 11.73
CA ARG A 162 -5.72 0.97 10.72
C ARG A 162 -6.11 2.38 11.16
N LEU A 163 -7.30 2.58 11.73
CA LEU A 163 -7.72 3.89 12.21
C LEU A 163 -6.88 4.35 13.40
N ALA A 164 -6.58 3.46 14.33
CA ALA A 164 -5.66 3.73 15.43
C ALA A 164 -4.27 4.15 14.91
N CYS A 165 -3.75 3.45 13.88
CA CYS A 165 -2.50 3.78 13.19
C CYS A 165 -2.57 5.18 12.55
N ARG A 166 -3.57 5.44 11.71
CA ARG A 166 -3.75 6.70 10.98
C ARG A 166 -3.87 7.91 11.90
N PHE A 167 -4.66 7.80 12.97
CA PHE A 167 -5.00 8.93 13.83
C PHE A 167 -4.20 8.98 15.13
N SER A 168 -3.38 7.97 15.42
CA SER A 168 -2.71 7.79 16.72
C SER A 168 -3.72 7.78 17.88
N PHE A 169 -4.85 7.12 17.68
CA PHE A 169 -5.93 6.99 18.66
C PHE A 169 -5.79 5.67 19.42
N ALA A 170 -6.30 5.64 20.66
CA ALA A 170 -6.42 4.39 21.40
C ALA A 170 -7.61 3.58 20.87
N ILE A 171 -7.52 2.26 20.93
CA ILE A 171 -8.68 1.38 20.70
C ILE A 171 -9.38 1.18 22.06
N ASP A 172 -10.70 1.34 22.07
CA ASP A 172 -11.56 1.11 23.23
C ASP A 172 -11.32 -0.28 23.86
N PRO A 173 -11.27 -0.41 25.20
CA PRO A 173 -10.99 -1.68 25.87
C PRO A 173 -11.95 -2.83 25.49
N ASP A 174 -13.26 -2.56 25.38
CA ASP A 174 -14.25 -3.58 25.02
C ASP A 174 -14.06 -4.01 23.57
N LEU A 175 -13.71 -3.06 22.68
CA LEU A 175 -13.35 -3.36 21.31
C LEU A 175 -12.04 -4.17 21.23
N LYS A 176 -11.02 -3.86 22.02
CA LYS A 176 -9.78 -4.64 22.07
C LYS A 176 -10.03 -6.08 22.51
N ASP A 177 -10.80 -6.27 23.58
CA ASP A 177 -11.18 -7.61 24.07
C ASP A 177 -11.96 -8.40 23.02
N ALA A 178 -12.91 -7.75 22.34
CA ALA A 178 -13.66 -8.38 21.26
C ALA A 178 -12.76 -8.78 20.08
N ILE A 179 -11.82 -7.92 19.66
CA ILE A 179 -10.85 -8.25 18.62
C ILE A 179 -10.00 -9.47 19.03
N TYR A 180 -9.44 -9.45 20.25
CA TYR A 180 -8.61 -10.54 20.74
C TYR A 180 -9.36 -11.89 20.74
N LYS A 181 -10.61 -11.91 21.24
CA LYS A 181 -11.43 -13.12 21.30
C LYS A 181 -11.84 -13.65 19.92
N HIS A 182 -12.05 -12.76 18.95
CA HIS A 182 -12.50 -13.11 17.61
C HIS A 182 -11.37 -13.17 16.56
N ALA A 183 -10.11 -12.97 16.95
CA ALA A 183 -8.99 -12.90 16.01
C ALA A 183 -8.91 -14.11 15.08
N LYS A 184 -9.11 -15.33 15.63
CA LYS A 184 -9.10 -16.59 14.85
C LYS A 184 -10.21 -16.68 13.81
N GLU A 185 -11.29 -15.91 13.96
CA GLU A 185 -12.40 -15.87 13.01
C GLU A 185 -12.11 -14.98 11.79
N LEU A 186 -10.97 -14.26 11.77
CA LEU A 186 -10.58 -13.42 10.64
C LEU A 186 -10.53 -14.24 9.33
N PHE A 187 -9.90 -15.41 9.37
CA PHE A 187 -9.91 -16.37 8.28
C PHE A 187 -10.79 -17.58 8.62
N PRO A 188 -11.51 -18.14 7.63
CA PRO A 188 -11.52 -17.78 6.21
C PRO A 188 -12.50 -16.64 5.83
N ALA A 189 -13.13 -15.98 6.81
CA ALA A 189 -14.23 -15.04 6.54
C ALA A 189 -13.81 -13.78 5.74
N VAL A 190 -12.55 -13.35 5.87
CA VAL A 190 -12.00 -12.20 5.13
C VAL A 190 -11.02 -12.72 4.08
N ALA A 191 -11.13 -12.27 2.84
CA ALA A 191 -10.14 -12.56 1.81
C ALA A 191 -8.84 -11.78 2.08
N ILE A 192 -7.68 -12.40 1.83
CA ILE A 192 -6.37 -11.80 2.12
C ILE A 192 -6.16 -10.45 1.41
N GLU A 193 -6.71 -10.27 0.21
CA GLU A 193 -6.64 -9.02 -0.54
C GLU A 193 -7.27 -7.84 0.22
N ARG A 194 -8.33 -8.09 1.00
CA ARG A 194 -8.95 -7.05 1.84
C ARG A 194 -8.05 -6.67 3.02
N VAL A 195 -7.32 -7.63 3.58
CA VAL A 195 -6.33 -7.36 4.63
C VAL A 195 -5.19 -6.52 4.05
N VAL A 196 -4.69 -6.90 2.87
CA VAL A 196 -3.65 -6.17 2.14
C VAL A 196 -4.06 -4.73 1.84
N GLN A 197 -5.30 -4.49 1.41
CA GLN A 197 -5.80 -3.12 1.20
C GLN A 197 -5.73 -2.26 2.46
N GLU A 198 -6.01 -2.83 3.63
CA GLU A 198 -5.89 -2.11 4.89
C GLU A 198 -4.42 -1.93 5.29
N PHE A 199 -3.55 -2.91 5.02
CA PHE A 199 -2.10 -2.80 5.24
C PHE A 199 -1.48 -1.69 4.38
N SER A 200 -1.78 -1.66 3.08
CA SER A 200 -1.32 -0.60 2.17
C SER A 200 -1.78 0.79 2.59
N LYS A 201 -2.95 0.92 3.23
CA LYS A 201 -3.38 2.20 3.82
C LYS A 201 -2.58 2.55 5.07
N MET A 202 -2.16 1.56 5.87
CA MET A 202 -1.38 1.80 7.07
C MET A 202 0.08 2.17 6.77
N THR A 203 0.70 1.63 5.71
CA THR A 203 2.11 1.92 5.35
C THR A 203 2.36 3.39 5.03
N MET A 204 1.31 4.15 4.71
CA MET A 204 1.37 5.60 4.51
C MET A 204 1.66 6.38 5.81
N TYR A 205 1.58 5.74 6.97
CA TYR A 205 1.74 6.37 8.28
C TYR A 205 3.00 5.85 9.00
N PRO A 206 3.79 6.74 9.66
CA PRO A 206 4.98 6.33 10.43
C PRO A 206 4.68 5.33 11.55
N SER A 207 3.43 5.28 12.02
CA SER A 207 2.94 4.38 13.06
C SER A 207 2.70 2.94 12.57
N PHE A 208 3.04 2.57 11.33
CA PHE A 208 2.86 1.23 10.80
C PHE A 208 3.50 0.14 11.67
N SER A 209 4.73 0.36 12.15
CA SER A 209 5.42 -0.55 13.07
C SER A 209 4.59 -0.82 14.34
N LYS A 210 4.05 0.25 14.94
CA LYS A 210 3.17 0.18 16.12
C LYS A 210 1.85 -0.54 15.81
N ALA A 211 1.33 -0.38 14.60
CA ALA A 211 0.13 -1.09 14.16
C ALA A 211 0.37 -2.60 14.08
N MET A 212 1.52 -3.03 13.55
CA MET A 212 1.91 -4.45 13.53
C MET A 212 2.08 -5.02 14.95
N LEU A 213 2.71 -4.27 15.86
CA LEU A 213 2.81 -4.66 17.28
C LEU A 213 1.43 -4.81 17.92
N ALA A 214 0.54 -3.84 17.73
CA ALA A 214 -0.83 -3.93 18.23
C ALA A 214 -1.60 -5.12 17.64
N MET A 215 -1.40 -5.45 16.36
CA MET A 215 -2.00 -6.62 15.74
C MET A 215 -1.47 -7.93 16.32
N HIS A 216 -0.19 -7.99 16.72
CA HIS A 216 0.40 -9.14 17.40
C HIS A 216 -0.18 -9.30 18.82
N GLU A 217 -0.28 -8.22 19.59
CA GLU A 217 -0.92 -8.24 20.92
C GLU A 217 -2.37 -8.74 20.83
N LEU A 218 -3.07 -8.39 19.75
CA LEU A 218 -4.45 -8.77 19.46
C LEU A 218 -4.60 -10.14 18.78
N LYS A 219 -3.52 -10.91 18.62
CA LYS A 219 -3.49 -12.23 17.96
C LYS A 219 -3.92 -12.24 16.49
N LEU A 220 -3.96 -11.08 15.85
CA LEU A 220 -4.31 -10.95 14.43
C LEU A 220 -3.13 -11.30 13.52
N LEU A 221 -1.89 -10.92 13.89
CA LEU A 221 -0.73 -11.22 13.06
C LEU A 221 -0.46 -12.72 12.96
N GLU A 222 -0.63 -13.47 14.05
CA GLU A 222 -0.46 -14.92 14.08
C GLU A 222 -1.50 -15.64 13.21
N VAL A 223 -2.71 -15.08 13.11
CA VAL A 223 -3.77 -15.62 12.26
C VAL A 223 -3.47 -15.36 10.78
N ILE A 224 -2.88 -14.20 10.45
CA ILE A 224 -2.47 -13.84 9.08
C ILE A 224 -1.18 -14.56 8.69
N PHE A 225 -0.25 -14.70 9.63
CA PHE A 225 1.07 -15.29 9.44
C PHE A 225 1.35 -16.29 10.55
N PRO A 226 0.95 -17.58 10.37
CA PRO A 226 1.15 -18.61 11.38
C PRO A 226 2.60 -18.77 11.87
N LYS A 227 3.59 -18.43 11.02
CA LYS A 227 5.02 -18.41 11.39
C LYS A 227 5.36 -17.44 12.55
N LEU A 228 4.48 -16.51 12.90
CA LEU A 228 4.69 -15.54 13.98
C LEU A 228 4.14 -16.00 15.34
N GLN A 229 3.55 -17.19 15.43
CA GLN A 229 2.84 -17.65 16.64
C GLN A 229 3.71 -17.67 17.91
N ASP A 230 4.99 -18.02 17.77
CA ASP A 230 5.93 -18.16 18.88
C ASP A 230 6.95 -17.01 18.96
N VAL A 231 6.76 -15.96 18.16
CA VAL A 231 7.61 -14.76 18.22
C VAL A 231 7.12 -13.89 19.36
N ASP A 232 7.99 -13.55 20.30
CA ASP A 232 7.64 -12.65 21.39
C ASP A 232 7.61 -11.18 20.92
N LEU A 233 6.88 -10.35 21.66
CA LEU A 233 6.68 -8.93 21.33
C LEU A 233 8.01 -8.16 21.28
N LYS A 234 9.01 -8.52 22.10
CA LYS A 234 10.29 -7.80 22.13
C LYS A 234 11.11 -8.08 20.88
N THR A 235 11.20 -9.35 20.49
CA THR A 235 11.82 -9.78 19.24
C THR A 235 11.16 -9.10 18.05
N LEU A 236 9.83 -9.04 18.02
CA LEU A 236 9.11 -8.35 16.95
C LEU A 236 9.41 -6.84 16.96
N GLU A 237 9.34 -6.18 18.11
CA GLU A 237 9.69 -4.76 18.25
C GLU A 237 11.09 -4.48 17.68
N ASP A 238 12.07 -5.30 18.03
CA ASP A 238 13.45 -5.14 17.56
C ASP A 238 13.57 -5.25 16.03
N ARG A 239 12.82 -6.16 15.39
CA ARG A 239 12.76 -6.25 13.92
C ARG A 239 12.16 -5.00 13.28
N LEU A 240 11.06 -4.49 13.85
CA LEU A 240 10.30 -3.39 13.25
C LEU A 240 10.90 -2.00 13.48
N LYS A 241 11.88 -1.85 14.38
CA LYS A 241 12.56 -0.57 14.67
C LYS A 241 13.10 0.15 13.44
N THR A 242 13.60 -0.61 12.46
CA THR A 242 14.24 -0.02 11.27
C THR A 242 13.23 0.49 10.24
N MET A 243 11.95 0.09 10.32
CA MET A 243 10.91 0.49 9.37
C MET A 243 10.67 1.99 9.32
N GLU A 244 10.86 2.69 10.44
CA GLU A 244 10.68 4.14 10.52
C GLU A 244 11.67 4.90 9.62
N ASN A 245 12.80 4.25 9.26
CA ASN A 245 13.80 4.79 8.37
C ASN A 245 13.55 4.46 6.89
N PHE A 246 12.54 3.65 6.56
CA PHE A 246 12.27 3.28 5.17
C PHE A 246 11.70 4.46 4.38
N PRO A 247 12.07 4.59 3.08
CA PRO A 247 11.46 5.59 2.20
C PRO A 247 9.93 5.44 2.15
N ARG A 248 9.19 6.56 2.10
CA ARG A 248 7.71 6.56 2.11
C ARG A 248 7.08 5.83 0.93
N ASN A 249 7.78 5.73 -0.19
CA ASN A 249 7.36 5.02 -1.39
C ASN A 249 7.79 3.54 -1.40
N SER A 250 8.24 3.00 -0.27
CA SER A 250 8.62 1.59 -0.17
C SER A 250 7.39 0.69 -0.41
N PRO A 251 7.53 -0.38 -1.22
CA PRO A 251 6.45 -1.34 -1.44
C PRO A 251 6.02 -2.04 -0.14
N LEU A 252 4.77 -2.49 -0.06
CA LEU A 252 4.21 -3.16 1.12
C LEU A 252 5.04 -4.38 1.50
N ILE A 253 5.51 -5.16 0.51
CA ILE A 253 6.31 -6.35 0.77
C ILE A 253 7.55 -6.05 1.61
N VAL A 254 8.17 -4.87 1.45
CA VAL A 254 9.36 -4.49 2.23
C VAL A 254 9.02 -4.47 3.72
N TYR A 255 7.88 -3.88 4.08
CA TYR A 255 7.45 -3.82 5.47
C TYR A 255 7.02 -5.20 6.00
N VAL A 256 6.21 -5.95 5.25
CA VAL A 256 5.74 -7.26 5.73
C VAL A 256 6.92 -8.24 5.89
N ASN A 257 7.92 -8.17 5.01
CA ASN A 257 9.09 -9.05 5.08
C ASN A 257 9.90 -8.88 6.38
N GLU A 258 9.90 -7.69 6.98
CA GLU A 258 10.57 -7.43 8.27
C GLU A 258 9.87 -8.09 9.47
N LEU A 259 8.63 -8.58 9.32
CA LEU A 259 7.99 -9.35 10.40
C LEU A 259 8.76 -10.65 10.68
N PHE A 260 9.48 -11.17 9.68
CA PHE A 260 10.17 -12.44 9.72
C PHE A 260 11.68 -12.25 9.85
N ASP A 261 12.33 -13.21 10.50
CA ASP A 261 13.77 -13.22 10.61
C ASP A 261 14.41 -13.80 9.36
N ASN A 262 15.31 -13.05 8.73
CA ASN A 262 16.19 -13.51 7.65
C ASN A 262 15.51 -14.35 6.54
N ASN A 263 14.29 -14.00 6.13
CA ASN A 263 13.61 -14.65 5.02
C ASN A 263 14.56 -14.76 3.81
N SER A 264 14.60 -15.93 3.18
CA SER A 264 15.24 -16.10 1.88
C SER A 264 14.47 -15.35 0.78
N MET A 265 15.10 -15.18 -0.39
CA MET A 265 14.43 -14.56 -1.53
C MET A 265 13.17 -15.34 -1.94
N ASP A 266 13.24 -16.67 -1.94
CA ASP A 266 12.10 -17.54 -2.30
C ASP A 266 10.95 -17.42 -1.29
N GLU A 267 11.25 -17.31 0.00
CA GLU A 267 10.23 -17.06 1.02
C GLU A 267 9.58 -15.69 0.88
N ALA A 268 10.35 -14.66 0.55
CA ALA A 268 9.82 -13.32 0.30
C ALA A 268 8.92 -13.30 -0.95
N ILE A 269 9.26 -14.06 -2.00
CA ILE A 269 8.41 -14.24 -3.18
C ILE A 269 7.13 -14.99 -2.82
N ALA A 270 7.23 -16.09 -2.07
CA ALA A 270 6.07 -16.85 -1.61
C ALA A 270 5.14 -15.99 -0.74
N LEU A 271 5.69 -15.06 0.05
CA LEU A 271 4.91 -14.08 0.81
C LEU A 271 4.13 -13.12 -0.10
N CYS A 272 4.74 -12.62 -1.19
CA CYS A 272 4.02 -11.85 -2.20
C CYS A 272 2.85 -12.62 -2.80
N GLU A 273 3.06 -13.90 -3.12
CA GLU A 273 2.03 -14.76 -3.72
C GLU A 273 0.90 -15.04 -2.73
N TYR A 274 1.22 -15.36 -1.47
CA TYR A 274 0.24 -15.54 -0.40
C TYR A 274 -0.62 -14.28 -0.20
N LEU A 275 0.00 -13.12 -0.18
CA LEU A 275 -0.67 -11.82 -0.05
C LEU A 275 -1.32 -11.34 -1.36
N LYS A 276 -1.11 -12.06 -2.48
CA LYS A 276 -1.59 -11.68 -3.81
C LYS A 276 -1.15 -10.26 -4.22
N LEU A 277 0.10 -9.94 -3.92
CA LEU A 277 0.72 -8.68 -4.29
C LEU A 277 0.98 -8.62 -5.80
N SER A 278 1.20 -7.41 -6.31
CA SER A 278 1.41 -7.21 -7.74
C SER A 278 2.73 -7.84 -8.24
N ASN A 279 2.79 -8.16 -9.53
CA ASN A 279 4.04 -8.58 -10.18
C ASN A 279 5.16 -7.55 -10.06
N GLN A 280 4.83 -6.27 -9.87
CA GLN A 280 5.82 -5.23 -9.62
C GLN A 280 6.47 -5.39 -8.24
N GLU A 281 5.70 -5.76 -7.20
CA GLU A 281 6.26 -6.05 -5.88
C GLU A 281 7.13 -7.31 -5.88
N ILE A 282 6.75 -8.34 -6.64
CA ILE A 282 7.59 -9.54 -6.82
C ILE A 282 8.92 -9.19 -7.51
N LYS A 283 8.89 -8.38 -8.56
CA LYS A 283 10.13 -7.91 -9.23
C LYS A 283 10.98 -7.07 -8.29
N PHE A 284 10.35 -6.19 -7.52
CA PHE A 284 11.04 -5.33 -6.57
C PHE A 284 11.74 -6.14 -5.47
N ILE A 285 11.04 -7.10 -4.85
CA ILE A 285 11.64 -7.88 -3.75
C ILE A 285 12.80 -8.74 -4.26
N LYS A 286 12.71 -9.34 -5.46
CA LYS A 286 13.84 -10.03 -6.11
C LYS A 286 15.04 -9.10 -6.28
N PHE A 287 14.82 -7.94 -6.88
CA PHE A 287 15.88 -6.96 -7.10
C PHE A 287 16.50 -6.44 -5.78
N LEU A 288 15.71 -6.29 -4.72
CA LEU A 288 16.20 -5.93 -3.39
C LEU A 288 17.11 -7.02 -2.80
N TYR A 289 16.78 -8.30 -2.99
CA TYR A 289 17.63 -9.41 -2.52
C TYR A 289 18.93 -9.51 -3.32
N GLU A 290 18.87 -9.33 -4.64
CA GLU A 290 20.07 -9.21 -5.49
C GLU A 290 20.96 -8.07 -5.01
N ALA A 291 20.38 -6.89 -4.73
CA ALA A 291 21.11 -5.73 -4.20
C ALA A 291 21.79 -6.03 -2.84
N LYS A 292 21.10 -6.74 -1.93
CA LYS A 292 21.69 -7.18 -0.66
C LYS A 292 22.88 -8.11 -0.88
N GLN A 293 22.77 -9.06 -1.80
CA GLN A 293 23.86 -9.98 -2.14
C GLN A 293 25.06 -9.25 -2.76
N LEU A 294 24.82 -8.31 -3.68
CA LEU A 294 25.86 -7.46 -4.25
C LEU A 294 26.61 -6.68 -3.16
N HIS A 295 25.86 -6.08 -2.23
CA HIS A 295 26.44 -5.32 -1.12
C HIS A 295 27.25 -6.19 -0.14
N GLN A 296 26.83 -7.42 0.10
CA GLN A 296 27.53 -8.36 0.99
C GLN A 296 28.80 -8.96 0.36
N ASN A 297 28.89 -9.04 -0.97
CA ASN A 297 30.02 -9.68 -1.65
C ASN A 297 31.09 -8.67 -2.07
N LEU A 298 32.21 -8.66 -1.33
CA LEU A 298 33.38 -7.80 -1.58
C LEU A 298 34.11 -8.06 -2.90
N GLN A 299 33.88 -9.20 -3.56
CA GLN A 299 34.50 -9.55 -4.86
C GLN A 299 33.60 -9.29 -6.06
N THR A 300 32.49 -8.58 -5.87
CA THR A 300 31.54 -8.29 -6.95
C THR A 300 32.16 -7.40 -8.02
N GLU A 301 32.10 -7.86 -9.26
CA GLU A 301 32.59 -7.16 -10.44
C GLU A 301 31.89 -5.81 -10.67
N ASP A 302 32.60 -4.84 -11.26
CA ASP A 302 32.07 -3.50 -11.57
C ASP A 302 30.87 -3.55 -12.54
N CYS A 303 30.81 -4.55 -13.44
CA CYS A 303 29.68 -4.78 -14.35
C CYS A 303 28.36 -4.99 -13.59
N SER A 304 28.36 -5.83 -12.54
CA SER A 304 27.16 -6.08 -11.74
C SER A 304 26.68 -4.81 -11.02
N TRP A 305 27.61 -3.99 -10.55
CA TRP A 305 27.28 -2.70 -9.94
C TRP A 305 26.75 -1.68 -10.96
N ALA A 306 27.32 -1.61 -12.16
CA ALA A 306 26.83 -0.75 -13.23
C ALA A 306 25.40 -1.13 -13.67
N LEU A 307 25.13 -2.44 -13.83
CA LEU A 307 23.79 -2.97 -14.12
C LEU A 307 22.80 -2.65 -13.00
N PHE A 308 23.21 -2.80 -11.74
CA PHE A 308 22.40 -2.42 -10.60
C PHE A 308 22.06 -0.93 -10.63
N TYR A 309 23.07 -0.04 -10.70
CA TYR A 309 22.85 1.41 -10.67
C TYR A 309 22.05 1.96 -11.86
N ALA A 310 22.14 1.31 -13.02
CA ALA A 310 21.34 1.68 -14.20
C ALA A 310 19.84 1.33 -14.06
N ASN A 311 19.47 0.54 -13.06
CA ASN A 311 18.06 0.25 -12.79
C ASN A 311 17.42 1.38 -11.99
N SER A 312 16.26 1.85 -12.44
CA SER A 312 15.46 2.89 -11.75
C SER A 312 15.08 2.57 -10.30
N LEU A 313 15.10 1.30 -9.88
CA LEU A 313 14.79 0.86 -8.52
C LEU A 313 16.01 0.88 -7.57
N SER A 314 17.22 1.09 -8.10
CA SER A 314 18.48 0.95 -7.36
C SER A 314 18.56 1.90 -6.17
N ASP A 315 18.26 3.18 -6.38
CA ASP A 315 18.29 4.18 -5.33
C ASP A 315 17.32 3.81 -4.20
N LEU A 316 16.11 3.34 -4.51
CA LEU A 316 15.14 2.89 -3.49
C LEU A 316 15.67 1.67 -2.71
N CYS A 317 16.26 0.68 -3.39
CA CYS A 317 16.90 -0.46 -2.74
C CYS A 317 18.03 -0.04 -1.80
N LEU A 318 18.91 0.87 -2.22
CA LEU A 318 20.00 1.40 -1.40
C LEU A 318 19.48 2.11 -0.16
N HIS A 319 18.43 2.92 -0.28
CA HIS A 319 17.83 3.58 0.89
C HIS A 319 17.22 2.58 1.87
N ILE A 320 16.58 1.50 1.39
CA ILE A 320 16.03 0.44 2.26
C ILE A 320 17.16 -0.35 2.94
N ILE A 321 18.25 -0.66 2.23
CA ILE A 321 19.42 -1.33 2.80
C ILE A 321 20.09 -0.41 3.83
N GLY A 322 20.34 0.85 3.46
CA GLY A 322 20.95 1.87 4.32
C GLY A 322 20.14 2.21 5.56
N ALA A 323 18.81 2.09 5.51
CA ALA A 323 17.92 2.26 6.66
C ALA A 323 18.20 1.26 7.79
N LYS A 324 18.77 0.09 7.47
CA LYS A 324 19.20 -0.93 8.43
C LYS A 324 20.63 -0.73 8.94
N VAL A 325 21.42 0.10 8.27
CA VAL A 325 22.77 0.44 8.71
C VAL A 325 22.69 1.34 9.96
N PRO A 326 23.50 1.08 11.01
CA PRO A 326 23.57 1.93 12.18
C PRO A 326 23.83 3.40 11.81
N ALA A 327 23.16 4.32 12.49
CA ALA A 327 23.21 5.75 12.15
C ALA A 327 24.63 6.33 11.94
N PRO A 328 25.66 5.97 12.75
CA PRO A 328 27.02 6.48 12.53
C PRO A 328 27.65 6.04 11.19
N GLN A 329 27.32 4.83 10.72
CA GLN A 329 27.88 4.23 9.51
C GLN A 329 27.03 4.52 8.26
N ARG A 330 25.81 5.00 8.45
CA ARG A 330 24.85 5.24 7.36
C ARG A 330 25.34 6.31 6.37
N VAL A 331 26.04 7.33 6.86
CA VAL A 331 26.63 8.38 6.00
C VAL A 331 27.70 7.78 5.10
N GLU A 332 28.60 6.98 5.67
CA GLU A 332 29.66 6.30 4.91
C GLU A 332 29.08 5.32 3.88
N PHE A 333 28.02 4.60 4.24
CA PHE A 333 27.30 3.71 3.33
C PHE A 333 26.82 4.46 2.07
N PHE A 334 26.13 5.58 2.23
CA PHE A 334 25.65 6.35 1.08
C PHE A 334 26.79 7.00 0.29
N GLN A 335 27.79 7.55 0.97
CA GLN A 335 28.98 8.12 0.30
C GLN A 335 29.73 7.09 -0.54
N HIS A 336 29.85 5.85 -0.03
CA HIS A 336 30.47 4.76 -0.77
C HIS A 336 29.71 4.46 -2.08
N HIS A 337 28.39 4.35 -2.01
CA HIS A 337 27.57 4.08 -3.19
C HIS A 337 27.54 5.25 -4.18
N GLU A 338 27.47 6.49 -3.71
CA GLU A 338 27.56 7.69 -4.56
C GLU A 338 28.91 7.78 -5.29
N GLN A 339 30.01 7.55 -4.57
CA GLN A 339 31.35 7.53 -5.18
C GLN A 339 31.46 6.43 -6.24
N ARG A 340 30.96 5.23 -5.97
CA ARG A 340 30.98 4.12 -6.95
C ARG A 340 30.09 4.41 -8.17
N LYS A 341 28.91 5.01 -7.97
CA LYS A 341 28.01 5.44 -9.06
C LYS A 341 28.69 6.49 -9.94
N LYS A 342 29.43 7.42 -9.34
CA LYS A 342 30.24 8.42 -10.06
C LYS A 342 31.35 7.79 -10.89
N GLU A 343 32.06 6.81 -10.35
CA GLU A 343 33.12 6.08 -11.07
C GLU A 343 32.57 5.28 -12.26
N LEU A 344 31.35 4.76 -12.15
CA LEU A 344 30.72 3.93 -13.18
C LEU A 344 29.79 4.70 -14.12
N THR A 345 29.66 6.03 -13.96
CA THR A 345 28.69 6.86 -14.71
C THR A 345 28.71 6.65 -16.23
N PRO A 346 29.87 6.62 -16.92
CA PRO A 346 29.88 6.41 -18.37
C PRO A 346 29.28 5.06 -18.81
N PHE A 347 29.38 4.04 -17.96
CA PHE A 347 28.84 2.70 -18.20
C PHE A 347 27.35 2.64 -17.88
N ILE A 348 26.95 3.25 -16.76
CA ILE A 348 25.55 3.36 -16.34
C ILE A 348 24.72 4.04 -17.43
N GLU A 349 25.15 5.22 -17.89
CA GLU A 349 24.44 5.96 -18.93
C GLU A 349 24.30 5.14 -20.23
N ARG A 350 25.33 4.34 -20.54
CA ARG A 350 25.33 3.50 -21.73
C ARG A 350 24.29 2.38 -21.65
N ILE A 351 24.19 1.74 -20.49
CA ILE A 351 23.18 0.71 -20.19
C ILE A 351 21.78 1.32 -20.25
N GLU A 352 21.57 2.47 -19.60
CA GLU A 352 20.28 3.19 -19.57
C GLU A 352 19.82 3.59 -20.97
N LYS A 353 20.72 4.15 -21.78
CA LYS A 353 20.44 4.59 -23.16
C LYS A 353 20.41 3.44 -24.17
N GLN A 354 20.77 2.23 -23.77
CA GLN A 354 20.92 1.06 -24.65
C GLN A 354 21.85 1.33 -25.84
N THR A 355 23.00 1.97 -25.57
CA THR A 355 23.97 2.42 -26.60
C THR A 355 25.28 1.63 -26.52
N PRO A 356 25.28 0.31 -26.78
CA PRO A 356 26.45 -0.54 -26.51
C PRO A 356 27.69 -0.04 -27.25
N LEU A 357 28.85 -0.11 -26.59
CA LEU A 357 30.12 0.39 -27.15
C LEU A 357 30.60 -0.45 -28.34
N VAL A 358 30.35 -1.77 -28.27
CA VAL A 358 30.58 -2.73 -29.35
C VAL A 358 29.24 -3.16 -29.91
N THR A 359 29.07 -3.08 -31.22
CA THR A 359 27.84 -3.43 -31.93
C THR A 359 27.96 -4.78 -32.62
N ALA A 360 26.81 -5.33 -33.05
CA ALA A 360 26.78 -6.56 -33.85
C ALA A 360 27.61 -6.46 -35.13
N ASN A 361 27.60 -5.29 -35.79
CA ASN A 361 28.37 -5.06 -37.01
C ASN A 361 29.87 -5.12 -36.74
N ASP A 362 30.34 -4.54 -35.62
CA ASP A 362 31.76 -4.59 -35.25
C ASP A 362 32.26 -6.03 -35.10
N LEU A 363 31.44 -6.93 -34.54
CA LEU A 363 31.78 -8.35 -34.40
C LEU A 363 31.70 -9.11 -35.73
N ILE A 364 30.76 -8.76 -36.60
CA ILE A 364 30.64 -9.34 -37.95
C ILE A 364 31.85 -8.95 -38.82
N ASP A 365 32.31 -7.70 -38.71
CA ASP A 365 33.51 -7.21 -39.39
C ASP A 365 34.78 -7.94 -38.93
N LEU A 366 34.78 -8.48 -37.70
CA LEU A 366 35.80 -9.39 -37.17
C LEU A 366 35.60 -10.86 -37.61
N GLY A 367 34.68 -11.15 -38.53
CA GLY A 367 34.44 -12.49 -39.08
C GLY A 367 33.50 -13.37 -38.27
N ILE A 368 32.84 -12.85 -37.23
CA ILE A 368 31.88 -13.63 -36.42
C ILE A 368 30.54 -13.71 -37.13
N LYS A 369 30.07 -14.94 -37.39
CA LYS A 369 28.79 -15.17 -38.06
C LYS A 369 27.59 -14.85 -37.15
N PRO A 370 26.50 -14.26 -37.69
CA PRO A 370 25.26 -14.04 -36.96
C PRO A 370 24.72 -15.34 -36.35
N SER A 371 24.70 -15.42 -35.02
CA SER A 371 24.29 -16.61 -34.26
C SER A 371 24.00 -16.24 -32.81
N LYS A 372 23.47 -17.18 -32.00
CA LYS A 372 23.30 -16.98 -30.55
C LYS A 372 24.62 -16.57 -29.87
N LYS A 373 25.75 -17.09 -30.35
CA LYS A 373 27.11 -16.75 -29.88
C LYS A 373 27.45 -15.26 -30.07
N LEU A 374 26.89 -14.60 -31.08
CA LEU A 374 27.08 -13.16 -31.29
C LEU A 374 26.50 -12.35 -30.11
N GLY A 375 25.30 -12.70 -29.65
CA GLY A 375 24.66 -12.04 -28.51
C GLY A 375 25.43 -12.26 -27.20
N GLU A 376 25.95 -13.47 -26.98
CA GLU A 376 26.82 -13.78 -25.84
C GLU A 376 28.11 -12.95 -25.88
N LEU A 377 28.74 -12.80 -27.06
CA LEU A 377 29.95 -11.99 -27.22
C LEU A 377 29.70 -10.49 -27.04
N LEU A 378 28.52 -9.97 -27.41
CA LEU A 378 28.14 -8.58 -27.11
C LEU A 378 28.01 -8.35 -25.61
N HIS A 379 27.42 -9.31 -24.88
CA HIS A 379 27.31 -9.24 -23.43
C HIS A 379 28.69 -9.29 -22.76
N GLU A 380 29.57 -10.18 -23.22
CA GLU A 380 30.95 -10.29 -22.73
C GLU A 380 31.78 -9.04 -23.07
N ALA A 381 31.60 -8.44 -24.25
CA ALA A 381 32.27 -7.18 -24.62
C ALA A 381 31.88 -6.05 -23.66
N GLU A 382 30.60 -5.94 -23.33
CA GLU A 382 30.11 -4.95 -22.36
C GLU A 382 30.68 -5.23 -20.96
N LYS A 383 30.68 -6.50 -20.53
CA LYS A 383 31.27 -6.92 -19.25
C LYS A 383 32.76 -6.57 -19.17
N ILE A 384 33.54 -6.82 -20.23
CA ILE A 384 34.97 -6.46 -20.32
C ILE A 384 35.13 -4.94 -20.26
N SER A 385 34.31 -4.19 -21.02
CA SER A 385 34.34 -2.72 -21.02
C SER A 385 34.19 -2.16 -19.62
N ILE A 386 33.21 -2.66 -18.85
CA ILE A 386 32.93 -2.14 -17.51
C ILE A 386 34.00 -2.59 -16.52
N ASN A 387 34.30 -3.89 -16.47
CA ASN A 387 35.23 -4.46 -15.48
C ASN A 387 36.66 -3.95 -15.63
N LYS A 388 37.09 -3.65 -16.87
CA LYS A 388 38.42 -3.07 -17.16
C LYS A 388 38.39 -1.56 -17.33
N ARG A 389 37.23 -0.93 -17.14
CA ARG A 389 37.00 0.52 -17.29
C ARG A 389 37.44 1.08 -18.66
N LEU A 390 37.19 0.33 -19.73
CA LEU A 390 37.53 0.70 -21.11
C LEU A 390 36.37 1.45 -21.77
N LEU A 391 36.64 2.67 -22.25
CA LEU A 391 35.70 3.49 -23.01
C LEU A 391 35.98 3.48 -24.52
N ASP A 392 37.10 2.91 -24.94
CA ASP A 392 37.48 2.79 -26.35
C ASP A 392 37.02 1.43 -26.93
N LYS A 393 36.28 1.49 -28.04
CA LYS A 393 35.75 0.31 -28.72
C LYS A 393 36.85 -0.66 -29.15
N ASN A 394 37.95 -0.16 -29.71
CA ASN A 394 39.02 -1.01 -30.23
C ASN A 394 39.76 -1.74 -29.09
N ALA A 395 39.96 -1.07 -27.95
CA ALA A 395 40.52 -1.69 -26.76
C ALA A 395 39.66 -2.85 -26.25
N VAL A 396 38.33 -2.71 -26.26
CA VAL A 396 37.39 -3.78 -25.88
C VAL A 396 37.45 -4.94 -26.86
N LEU A 397 37.42 -4.67 -28.18
CA LEU A 397 37.50 -5.71 -29.21
C LEU A 397 38.81 -6.52 -29.13
N LYS A 398 39.94 -5.84 -28.91
CA LYS A 398 41.25 -6.50 -28.73
C LYS A 398 41.25 -7.45 -27.53
N GLU A 399 40.65 -7.02 -26.43
CA GLU A 399 40.56 -7.85 -25.23
C GLU A 399 39.60 -9.02 -25.42
N LEU A 400 38.48 -8.81 -26.12
CA LEU A 400 37.53 -9.86 -26.48
C LEU A 400 38.19 -10.94 -27.36
N GLN A 401 38.99 -10.53 -28.37
CA GLN A 401 39.76 -11.46 -29.20
C GLN A 401 40.76 -12.28 -28.39
N LYS A 402 41.47 -11.64 -27.44
CA LYS A 402 42.42 -12.31 -26.55
C LYS A 402 41.74 -13.31 -25.61
N HIS A 403 40.56 -12.97 -25.08
CA HIS A 403 39.84 -13.82 -24.13
C HIS A 403 39.19 -15.04 -24.78
N PHE A 404 38.77 -14.94 -26.04
CA PHE A 404 38.01 -15.98 -26.73
C PHE A 404 38.77 -16.65 -27.89
N SER A 405 40.06 -16.36 -28.05
CA SER A 405 40.91 -16.88 -29.14
C SER A 405 40.25 -16.72 -30.52
N LEU A 406 39.63 -15.57 -30.73
CA LEU A 406 38.98 -15.23 -32.00
C LEU A 406 40.10 -14.77 -32.96
N ASN A 407 40.49 -15.65 -33.88
CA ASN A 407 41.48 -15.36 -34.93
C ASN A 407 40.89 -14.50 -36.04
#